data_AF-A0A1Z9PN07-F1
#
_entry.id   AF-A0A1Z9PN07-F1
#
_cell.length_a   1.000
_cell.length_b   1.000
_cell.length_c   1.000
_cell.angle_alpha   90.00
_cell.angle_beta   90.00
_cell.angle_gamma   90.00
#
_symmetry.space_group_name_H-M   'P 1'
#
loop_
_entity.id
_entity.type
_entity.pdbx_description
1 polymer ?
#
loop_
_entity_poly.entity_id
_entity_poly.type
_entity_poly.pdbx_seq_one_letter_code
_entity_poly.pdbx_strand_id
1 'polypeptide(L)'
;MGASDQLENSIITRLIDGNSYLMSPDATYYASLHTADPGDTGTNELPATNGYVRKSYTTSGGWNAASGGSTSNNGSITFAAASGGDWATATHFGLWNNAAGTSANFIVSGALTSSVTCTDGDAVQFLGGTPGALVITVT
;
A
#
# COMPACT_ATOMS: atom_id res chain seq x y z
N MET A 1 -9.73 3.92 7.65
CA MET A 1 -8.58 4.36 6.84
C MET A 1 -7.88 5.54 7.47
N GLY A 2 -6.67 5.30 7.99
CA GLY A 2 -5.78 6.27 8.63
C GLY A 2 -4.31 5.88 8.41
N ALA A 3 -3.39 6.77 8.80
CA ALA A 3 -1.97 6.47 8.89
C ALA A 3 -1.74 5.32 9.89
N SER A 4 -0.76 4.44 9.64
CA SER A 4 -0.40 3.42 10.65
C SER A 4 0.04 4.05 11.97
N ASP A 5 -0.12 3.31 13.09
CA ASP A 5 0.39 3.70 14.41
C ASP A 5 1.88 4.11 14.36
N GLN A 6 2.66 3.48 13.48
CA GLN A 6 4.08 3.76 13.32
C GLN A 6 4.34 5.08 12.60
N LEU A 7 3.51 5.43 11.62
CA LEU A 7 3.58 6.72 10.94
C LEU A 7 3.16 7.85 11.89
N GLU A 8 2.10 7.67 12.66
CA GLU A 8 1.64 8.65 13.64
C GLU A 8 2.72 8.94 14.70
N ASN A 9 3.29 7.89 15.29
CA ASN A 9 4.38 8.04 16.27
C ASN A 9 5.62 8.68 15.63
N SER A 10 5.96 8.34 14.39
CA SER A 10 7.09 8.95 13.68
C SER A 10 6.89 10.46 13.48
N ILE A 11 5.66 10.88 13.15
CA ILE A 11 5.32 12.30 13.00
C ILE A 11 5.44 13.03 14.34
N ILE A 12 4.94 12.44 15.44
CA ILE A 12 5.06 13.02 16.78
C ILE A 12 6.52 13.18 17.18
N THR A 13 7.33 12.13 17.05
CA THR A 13 8.77 12.18 17.38
C THR A 13 9.51 13.22 16.53
N ARG A 14 9.14 13.37 15.27
CA ARG A 14 9.76 14.39 14.41
C ARG A 14 9.35 15.81 14.81
N LEU A 15 8.06 16.04 15.02
CA LEU A 15 7.49 17.37 15.14
C LEU A 15 7.61 17.93 16.56
N ILE A 16 7.44 17.08 17.57
CA ILE A 16 7.39 17.47 18.98
C ILE A 16 8.74 17.26 19.65
N ASP A 17 9.35 16.09 19.48
CA ASP A 17 10.60 15.76 20.16
C ASP A 17 11.84 16.30 19.40
N GLY A 18 11.65 16.79 18.17
CA GLY A 18 12.73 17.32 17.31
C GLY A 18 13.71 16.25 16.80
N ASN A 19 13.43 14.99 17.09
CA ASN A 19 14.25 13.85 16.69
C ASN A 19 14.03 13.50 15.21
N SER A 20 14.85 12.58 14.69
CA SER A 20 14.59 11.97 13.38
C SER A 20 13.30 11.16 13.41
N TYR A 21 12.64 11.01 12.26
CA TYR A 21 11.50 10.09 12.14
C TYR A 21 11.90 8.66 12.58
N LEU A 22 11.01 7.97 13.29
CA LEU A 22 11.22 6.57 13.69
C LEU A 22 11.18 5.62 12.48
N MET A 23 10.51 6.04 11.40
CA MET A 23 10.58 5.43 10.08
C MET A 23 11.31 6.34 9.09
N SER A 24 12.25 5.79 8.33
CA SER A 24 12.87 6.52 7.22
C SER A 24 12.09 6.27 5.93
N PRO A 25 11.99 7.25 5.00
CA PRO A 25 11.38 6.99 3.71
C PRO A 25 12.21 5.94 2.95
N ASP A 26 11.62 4.79 2.68
CA ASP A 26 12.29 3.78 1.88
C ASP A 26 12.31 4.18 0.41
N ALA A 27 13.39 3.83 -0.28
CA ALA A 27 13.46 3.98 -1.74
C ALA A 27 12.38 3.15 -2.45
N THR A 28 11.87 2.12 -1.78
CA THR A 28 10.89 1.16 -2.29
C THR A 28 9.86 0.87 -1.21
N TYR A 29 8.58 1.04 -1.54
CA TYR A 29 7.47 0.51 -0.76
C TYR A 29 6.90 -0.73 -1.42
N TYR A 30 6.04 -1.45 -0.71
CA TYR A 30 5.42 -2.67 -1.20
C TYR A 30 3.90 -2.54 -1.08
N ALA A 31 3.24 -2.54 -2.24
CA ALA A 31 1.79 -2.50 -2.34
C ALA A 31 1.21 -3.89 -2.08
N SER A 32 0.15 -3.93 -1.28
CA SER A 32 -0.57 -5.13 -0.86
C SER A 32 -2.06 -4.95 -1.11
N LEU A 33 -2.78 -6.06 -1.23
CA LEU A 33 -4.22 -6.11 -1.43
C LEU A 33 -4.88 -6.73 -0.21
N HIS A 34 -6.06 -6.22 0.16
CA HIS A 34 -6.77 -6.63 1.35
C HIS A 34 -8.26 -6.86 1.08
N THR A 35 -8.85 -7.85 1.75
CA THR A 35 -10.26 -8.22 1.60
C THR A 35 -11.22 -7.32 2.39
N ALA A 36 -10.72 -6.61 3.40
CA ALA A 36 -11.44 -5.62 4.21
C ALA A 36 -10.50 -4.49 4.66
N ASP A 37 -10.98 -3.53 5.47
CA ASP A 37 -10.16 -2.41 5.97
C ASP A 37 -8.92 -2.97 6.70
N PRO A 38 -7.69 -2.60 6.28
CA PRO A 38 -6.47 -3.07 6.93
C PRO A 38 -6.27 -2.52 8.34
N GLY A 39 -6.97 -1.43 8.70
CA GLY A 39 -6.69 -0.64 9.90
C GLY A 39 -5.25 -0.12 9.88
N ASP A 40 -4.67 0.00 11.07
CA ASP A 40 -3.36 0.64 11.27
C ASP A 40 -2.21 -0.38 11.35
N THR A 41 -2.54 -1.67 11.24
CA THR A 41 -1.61 -2.81 11.37
C THR A 41 -1.55 -3.70 10.13
N GLY A 42 -2.30 -3.38 9.07
CA GLY A 42 -2.26 -4.12 7.81
C GLY A 42 -2.99 -5.47 7.85
N THR A 43 -4.05 -5.58 8.66
CA THR A 43 -4.89 -6.80 8.73
C THR A 43 -5.61 -7.08 7.42
N ASN A 44 -6.22 -8.27 7.27
CA ASN A 44 -7.02 -8.65 6.10
C ASN A 44 -6.25 -8.68 4.76
N GLU A 45 -4.92 -8.75 4.79
CA GLU A 45 -4.11 -8.93 3.56
C GLU A 45 -4.47 -10.25 2.88
N LEU A 46 -4.47 -10.26 1.55
CA LEU A 46 -4.57 -11.49 0.77
C LEU A 46 -3.46 -12.48 1.19
N PRO A 47 -3.78 -13.77 1.34
CA PRO A 47 -2.76 -14.76 1.69
C PRO A 47 -1.73 -14.87 0.56
N ALA A 48 -0.46 -15.09 0.94
CA ALA A 48 0.66 -15.30 0.00
C ALA A 48 0.58 -16.69 -0.68
N THR A 49 -0.51 -16.89 -1.42
CA THR A 49 -0.86 -18.11 -2.15
C THR A 49 -1.25 -17.75 -3.58
N ASN A 50 -1.29 -18.74 -4.47
CA ASN A 50 -1.74 -18.57 -5.85
C ASN A 50 -0.98 -17.46 -6.62
N GLY A 51 0.32 -17.30 -6.34
CA GLY A 51 1.17 -16.29 -6.98
C GLY A 51 1.05 -14.87 -6.40
N TYR A 52 0.17 -14.63 -5.42
CA TYR A 52 0.08 -13.34 -4.75
C TYR A 52 1.32 -13.09 -3.88
N VAL A 53 1.97 -11.95 -4.12
CA VAL A 53 3.02 -11.36 -3.29
C VAL A 53 2.86 -9.84 -3.33
N ARG A 54 3.31 -9.15 -2.28
CA ARG A 54 3.33 -7.69 -2.26
C ARG A 54 4.17 -7.16 -3.42
N LYS A 55 3.68 -6.13 -4.10
CA LYS A 55 4.35 -5.56 -5.27
C LYS A 55 5.26 -4.41 -4.87
N SER A 56 6.55 -4.54 -5.12
CA SER A 56 7.51 -3.44 -4.96
C SER A 56 7.16 -2.25 -5.85
N TYR A 57 7.28 -1.06 -5.28
CA TYR A 57 6.98 0.20 -5.92
C TYR A 57 7.97 1.27 -5.50
N THR A 58 8.71 1.79 -6.47
CA THR A 58 9.72 2.85 -6.24
C THR A 58 9.03 4.14 -5.82
N THR A 59 9.50 4.74 -4.74
CA THR A 59 8.89 5.96 -4.18
C THR A 59 9.30 7.22 -4.94
N SER A 60 10.55 7.26 -5.42
CA SER A 60 11.06 8.37 -6.23
C SER A 60 10.27 8.51 -7.54
N GLY A 61 9.54 9.62 -7.69
CA GLY A 61 8.67 9.88 -8.84
C GLY A 61 7.43 8.98 -8.93
N GLY A 62 7.27 8.03 -8.00
CA GLY A 62 6.16 7.08 -7.97
C GLY A 62 4.87 7.67 -7.40
N TRP A 63 4.92 8.75 -6.65
CA TRP A 63 3.72 9.39 -6.10
C TRP A 63 3.58 10.81 -6.63
N ASN A 64 2.34 11.22 -6.88
CA ASN A 64 2.03 12.61 -7.18
C ASN A 64 2.34 13.50 -5.96
N ALA A 65 2.55 14.79 -6.20
CA ALA A 65 2.71 15.75 -5.12
C ALA A 65 1.49 15.70 -4.19
N ALA A 66 1.74 15.61 -2.89
CA ALA A 66 0.66 15.62 -1.90
C ALA A 66 -0.02 17.00 -1.85
N SER A 67 -1.34 17.01 -1.77
CA SER A 67 -2.15 18.23 -1.62
C SER A 67 -3.42 17.92 -0.84
N GLY A 68 -3.82 18.81 0.08
CA GLY A 68 -5.03 18.63 0.88
C GLY A 68 -5.05 17.34 1.72
N GLY A 69 -3.89 16.84 2.15
CA GLY A 69 -3.78 15.58 2.89
C GLY A 69 -3.85 14.32 2.02
N SER A 70 -3.85 14.45 0.69
CA SER A 70 -4.00 13.32 -0.24
C SER A 70 -2.87 13.24 -1.26
N THR A 71 -2.57 12.03 -1.73
CA THR A 71 -1.68 11.74 -2.86
C THR A 71 -2.17 10.50 -3.62
N SER A 72 -1.69 10.30 -4.85
CA SER A 72 -1.98 9.11 -5.65
C SER A 72 -0.77 8.63 -6.42
N ASN A 73 -0.77 7.37 -6.86
CA ASN A 73 0.34 6.80 -7.61
C ASN A 73 0.47 7.45 -9.00
N ASN A 74 1.68 7.87 -9.36
CA ASN A 74 2.00 8.42 -10.67
C ASN A 74 2.43 7.32 -11.67
N GLY A 75 3.14 6.30 -11.20
CA GLY A 75 3.49 5.10 -11.96
C GLY A 75 2.49 3.96 -11.78
N SER A 76 2.39 3.09 -12.77
CA SER A 76 1.52 1.92 -12.67
C SER A 76 2.11 0.84 -11.75
N ILE A 77 1.26 0.21 -10.95
CA ILE A 77 1.60 -0.91 -10.07
C ILE A 77 0.99 -2.17 -10.64
N THR A 78 1.82 -3.13 -11.05
CA THR A 78 1.37 -4.37 -11.70
C THR A 78 1.79 -5.56 -10.88
N PHE A 79 0.81 -6.29 -10.36
CA PHE A 79 1.02 -7.55 -9.65
C PHE A 79 1.32 -8.67 -10.66
N ALA A 80 1.96 -9.75 -10.19
CA ALA A 80 2.10 -10.95 -11.01
C ALA A 80 0.71 -11.54 -11.29
N ALA A 81 0.60 -12.32 -12.36
CA ALA A 81 -0.63 -13.04 -12.63
C ALA A 81 -0.94 -14.03 -11.50
N ALA A 82 -2.22 -14.18 -11.16
CA ALA A 82 -2.67 -15.28 -10.32
C ALA A 82 -2.26 -16.60 -10.98
N SER A 83 -1.74 -17.53 -10.17
CA SER A 83 -1.21 -18.79 -10.67
C SER A 83 -1.50 -19.91 -9.68
N GLY A 84 -2.26 -20.91 -10.12
CA GLY A 84 -2.68 -22.04 -9.30
C GLY A 84 -3.99 -21.80 -8.55
N GLY A 85 -4.74 -20.75 -8.90
CA GLY A 85 -6.08 -20.48 -8.36
C GLY A 85 -6.42 -19.00 -8.27
N ASP A 86 -7.70 -18.72 -7.98
CA ASP A 86 -8.20 -17.35 -7.83
C ASP A 86 -7.67 -16.67 -6.56
N TRP A 87 -7.66 -15.34 -6.57
CA TRP A 87 -7.48 -14.54 -5.36
C TRP A 87 -8.82 -14.16 -4.75
N ALA A 88 -8.82 -13.92 -3.44
CA ALA A 88 -9.96 -13.29 -2.79
C ALA A 88 -10.19 -11.87 -3.33
N THR A 89 -11.44 -11.42 -3.34
CA THR A 89 -11.79 -10.05 -3.77
C THR A 89 -11.09 -9.03 -2.89
N ALA A 90 -10.28 -8.17 -3.50
CA ALA A 90 -9.63 -7.06 -2.82
C ALA A 90 -10.55 -5.84 -2.79
N THR A 91 -10.73 -5.25 -1.62
CA THR A 91 -11.51 -4.01 -1.40
C THR A 91 -10.63 -2.85 -0.96
N HIS A 92 -9.45 -3.14 -0.41
CA HIS A 92 -8.49 -2.15 0.07
C HIS A 92 -7.08 -2.49 -0.41
N PHE A 93 -6.21 -1.50 -0.37
CA PHE A 93 -4.77 -1.65 -0.56
C PHE A 93 -4.02 -1.16 0.68
N GLY A 94 -2.78 -1.65 0.82
CA GLY A 94 -1.87 -1.25 1.89
C GLY A 94 -0.47 -1.03 1.35
N LEU A 95 0.29 -0.14 1.98
CA LEU A 95 1.71 0.04 1.74
C LEU A 95 2.53 -0.45 2.93
N TRP A 96 3.63 -1.13 2.61
CA TRP A 96 4.58 -1.66 3.57
C TRP A 96 5.99 -1.19 3.23
N ASN A 97 6.85 -1.12 4.24
CA ASN A 97 8.29 -0.85 4.04
C ASN A 97 9.08 -2.08 3.54
N ASN A 98 8.47 -3.27 3.57
CA ASN A 98 9.14 -4.52 3.25
C ASN A 98 8.19 -5.51 2.56
N ALA A 99 8.78 -6.39 1.75
CA ALA A 99 8.08 -7.37 0.94
C ALA A 99 7.31 -8.42 1.78
N ALA A 100 7.87 -8.81 2.94
CA ALA A 100 7.29 -9.80 3.85
C ALA A 100 8.06 -9.84 5.18
N GLY A 101 7.57 -10.67 6.12
CA GLY A 101 8.29 -11.07 7.34
C GLY A 101 8.02 -10.18 8.56
N THR A 102 8.64 -10.54 9.69
CA THR A 102 8.44 -9.87 10.99
C THR A 102 8.98 -8.44 11.04
N SER A 103 9.87 -8.08 10.11
CA SER A 103 10.39 -6.72 9.96
C SER A 103 9.53 -5.85 9.04
N ALA A 104 8.44 -6.38 8.50
CA ALA A 104 7.53 -5.62 7.66
C ALA A 104 6.60 -4.76 8.53
N ASN A 105 6.78 -3.46 8.39
CA ASN A 105 6.01 -2.41 9.03
C ASN A 105 4.94 -1.91 8.05
N PHE A 106 3.71 -1.83 8.55
CA PHE A 106 2.60 -1.24 7.82
C PHE A 106 2.76 0.28 7.82
N ILE A 107 2.49 0.94 6.69
CA ILE A 107 2.68 2.39 6.54
C ILE A 107 1.33 3.09 6.51
N VAL A 108 0.49 2.72 5.54
CA VAL A 108 -0.79 3.38 5.27
C VAL A 108 -1.68 2.48 4.40
N SER A 109 -3.00 2.60 4.56
CA SER A 109 -4.01 1.94 3.73
C SER A 109 -4.81 2.93 2.89
N GLY A 110 -5.49 2.39 1.88
CA GLY A 110 -6.63 3.06 1.26
C GLY A 110 -7.66 2.09 0.72
N ALA A 111 -8.91 2.54 0.60
CA ALA A 111 -9.97 1.80 -0.06
C ALA A 111 -9.79 1.90 -1.56
N LEU A 112 -10.05 0.79 -2.26
CA LEU A 112 -10.11 0.79 -3.71
C LEU A 112 -11.43 1.44 -4.16
N THR A 113 -11.38 2.24 -5.23
CA THR A 113 -12.57 2.86 -5.82
C THR A 113 -13.56 1.81 -6.34
N SER A 114 -13.03 0.69 -6.81
CA SER A 114 -13.77 -0.50 -7.19
C SER A 114 -13.07 -1.73 -6.64
N SER A 115 -13.84 -2.68 -6.11
CA SER A 115 -13.29 -3.96 -5.68
C SER A 115 -12.69 -4.72 -6.87
N VAL A 116 -11.59 -5.43 -6.63
CA VAL A 116 -10.85 -6.16 -7.65
C VAL A 116 -10.97 -7.65 -7.39
N THR A 117 -11.46 -8.39 -8.38
CA THR A 117 -11.40 -9.85 -8.45
C THR A 117 -10.28 -10.24 -9.41
N CYS A 118 -9.49 -11.25 -9.06
CA CYS A 118 -8.42 -11.78 -9.89
C CYS A 118 -8.63 -13.29 -10.03
N THR A 119 -8.88 -13.76 -11.25
CA THR A 119 -9.02 -15.20 -11.53
C THR A 119 -7.70 -15.80 -11.98
N ASP A 120 -7.54 -17.12 -11.90
CA ASP A 120 -6.31 -17.79 -12.33
C ASP A 120 -5.89 -17.38 -13.75
N GLY A 121 -4.66 -16.91 -13.91
CA GLY A 121 -4.11 -16.36 -15.15
C GLY A 121 -4.26 -14.85 -15.34
N ASP A 122 -5.11 -14.17 -14.57
CA ASP A 122 -5.26 -12.71 -14.64
C ASP A 122 -4.16 -11.99 -13.85
N ALA A 123 -3.80 -10.77 -14.28
CA ALA A 123 -2.94 -9.87 -13.51
C ALA A 123 -3.71 -8.61 -13.11
N VAL A 124 -3.48 -8.16 -11.87
CA VAL A 124 -4.03 -6.90 -11.37
C VAL A 124 -3.06 -5.75 -11.65
N GLN A 125 -3.56 -4.69 -12.31
CA GLN A 125 -2.80 -3.47 -12.55
C GLN A 125 -3.57 -2.25 -12.04
N PHE A 126 -2.89 -1.43 -11.25
CA PHE A 126 -3.34 -0.09 -10.87
C PHE A 126 -2.60 0.91 -11.74
N LEU A 127 -3.33 1.61 -12.60
CA LEU A 127 -2.75 2.60 -13.48
C LEU A 127 -2.23 3.80 -12.68
N GLY A 128 -1.07 4.28 -13.08
CA GLY A 128 -0.58 5.59 -12.67
C GLY A 128 -1.30 6.72 -13.41
N GLY A 129 -1.05 7.95 -12.98
CA GLY A 129 -1.57 9.16 -13.63
C GLY A 129 -1.84 10.27 -12.63
N THR A 130 -2.59 11.29 -13.05
CA THR A 130 -2.99 12.41 -12.19
C THR A 130 -4.51 12.64 -12.30
N PRO A 131 -5.32 12.07 -11.38
CA PRO A 131 -4.94 11.17 -10.30
C PRO A 131 -4.65 9.73 -10.79
N GLY A 132 -3.87 9.00 -10.00
CA GLY A 132 -3.68 7.56 -10.16
C GLY A 132 -4.82 6.74 -9.54
N ALA A 133 -4.80 5.42 -9.78
CA ALA A 133 -5.82 4.50 -9.28
C ALA A 133 -5.77 4.23 -7.76
N LEU A 134 -4.59 4.31 -7.14
CA LEU A 134 -4.42 4.20 -5.69
C LEU A 134 -4.33 5.59 -5.09
N VAL A 135 -5.27 5.91 -4.21
CA VAL A 135 -5.36 7.20 -3.53
C VAL A 135 -5.13 6.98 -2.04
N ILE A 136 -4.15 7.69 -1.49
CA ILE A 136 -3.86 7.73 -0.06
C ILE A 136 -4.35 9.06 0.45
N THR A 137 -5.11 9.04 1.55
CA THR A 137 -5.58 10.25 2.22
C THR A 137 -5.33 10.11 3.71
N VAL A 138 -4.69 11.11 4.30
CA VAL A 138 -4.44 11.23 5.74
C VAL A 138 -5.40 12.30 6.26
N THR A 139 -6.45 11.88 6.96
CA THR A 139 -7.47 12.74 7.58
C THR A 139 -7.42 12.63 9.08
#